data_AF-A0A2V8K497-F1
#
_entry.id   AF-A0A2V8K497-F1
#
_cell.length_a   1.000
_cell.length_b   1.000
_cell.length_c   1.000
_cell.angle_alpha   90.00
_cell.angle_beta   90.00
_cell.angle_gamma   90.00
#
_symmetry.space_group_name_H-M   'P 1'
#
loop_
_entity.id
_entity.type
_entity.pdbx_description
1 polymer ?
#
loop_
_entity_poly.entity_id
_entity_poly.type
_entity_poly.pdbx_seq_one_letter_code
_entity_poly.pdbx_strand_id
1 'polypeptide(L)' 'MSPTVFQEKGFRFFFFSKEESRKHVHAYSGDGEAKFWLEPTTNWQ' A
#
# COMPACT_ATOMS: atom_id res chain seq x y z
N MET A 1 11.35 -8.83 3.40
CA MET A 1 10.35 -9.07 2.33
C MET A 1 8.97 -8.98 2.95
N SER A 2 8.19 -7.95 2.61
CA SER A 2 6.80 -7.84 3.03
C SER A 2 5.90 -8.69 2.12
N PRO A 3 4.80 -9.27 2.65
CA PRO A 3 3.86 -10.01 1.84
C PRO A 3 3.16 -9.09 0.83
N THR A 4 2.93 -9.60 -0.38
CA THR A 4 2.06 -8.95 -1.36
C THR A 4 0.61 -9.13 -0.93
N VAL A 5 -0.13 -8.03 -0.77
CA VAL A 5 -1.56 -8.07 -0.42
C VAL A 5 -2.45 -8.01 -1.65
N PHE A 6 -1.96 -7.42 -2.74
CA PHE A 6 -2.66 -7.33 -4.01
C PHE A 6 -1.65 -7.18 -5.16
N GLN A 7 -1.96 -7.72 -6.33
CA GLN A 7 -1.13 -7.59 -7.52
C GLN A 7 -1.99 -7.51 -8.77
N GLU A 8 -1.78 -6.49 -9.60
CA GLU A 8 -2.49 -6.31 -10.87
C GLU A 8 -1.59 -5.61 -11.89
N LYS A 9 -1.57 -6.08 -13.15
CA LYS A 9 -0.87 -5.44 -14.28
C LYS A 9 0.59 -5.03 -13.99
N GLY A 10 1.31 -5.84 -13.21
CA GLY A 10 2.70 -5.57 -12.85
C GLY A 10 2.90 -4.61 -11.67
N PHE A 11 1.81 -4.12 -11.06
CA PHE A 11 1.85 -3.41 -9.79
C PHE A 11 1.67 -4.38 -8.63
N ARG A 12 2.56 -4.31 -7.65
CA ARG A 12 2.56 -5.08 -6.42
C ARG A 12 2.25 -4.16 -5.24
N PHE A 13 1.24 -4.50 -4.47
CA PHE A 13 0.83 -3.73 -3.30
C PHE A 13 1.23 -4.46 -2.02
N PHE A 14 1.77 -3.72 -1.04
CA PHE A 14 2.22 -4.28 0.24
C PHE A 14 2.31 -3.21 1.35
N PHE A 15 2.50 -3.68 2.58
CA PHE A 15 2.69 -2.84 3.77
C PHE A 15 4.12 -2.97 4.32
N PHE A 16 4.72 -1.84 4.73
CA PHE A 16 5.93 -1.87 5.56
C PHE A 16 5.54 -1.81 7.04
N SER A 17 5.65 -2.94 7.74
CA SER A 17 5.24 -3.07 9.15
C SER A 17 6.02 -2.20 10.15
N LYS A 18 7.13 -1.59 9.73
CA LYS A 18 8.03 -0.79 10.61
C LYS A 18 8.38 0.60 10.04
N GLU A 19 7.65 1.10 9.05
CA GLU A 19 7.95 2.40 8.45
C GLU A 19 7.32 3.56 9.23
N GLU A 20 6.00 3.56 9.42
CA GLU A 20 5.26 4.68 10.01
C GLU A 20 3.93 4.18 10.62
N SER A 21 3.40 4.91 11.62
CA SER A 21 2.13 4.59 12.29
C SER A 21 0.88 4.92 11.47
N ARG A 22 0.97 5.85 10.52
CA ARG A 22 -0.14 6.22 9.62
C ARG A 22 -0.45 5.06 8.69
N LYS A 23 -1.73 4.76 8.47
CA LYS A 23 -2.14 3.72 7.51
C LYS A 23 -1.73 4.16 6.10
N HIS A 24 -0.94 3.33 5.42
CA HIS A 24 -0.49 3.59 4.07
C HIS A 24 -0.25 2.28 3.33
N VAL A 25 -0.30 2.29 2.00
CA VAL A 25 0.04 1.17 1.14
C VAL A 25 1.11 1.60 0.14
N HIS A 26 2.06 0.71 -0.11
CA HIS A 26 3.09 0.88 -1.14
C HIS A 26 2.66 0.16 -2.41
N ALA A 27 2.85 0.79 -3.55
CA ALA A 27 2.65 0.22 -4.88
C ALA A 27 4.00 0.22 -5.62
N TYR A 28 4.49 -0.96 -5.97
CA TYR A 28 5.76 -1.14 -6.65
C TYR A 28 5.56 -1.74 -8.04
N SER A 29 6.27 -1.22 -9.03
CA SER A 29 6.33 -1.76 -10.39
C SER A 29 7.76 -1.71 -10.93
N GLY A 30 7.98 -2.18 -12.17
CA GLY A 30 9.28 -2.07 -12.82
C GLY A 30 9.73 -0.62 -13.08
N ASP A 31 8.81 0.34 -13.04
CA ASP A 31 9.09 1.76 -13.29
C ASP A 31 9.40 2.54 -12.01
N GLY A 32 8.99 2.03 -10.84
CA GLY A 32 9.26 2.67 -9.56
C GLY A 32 8.32 2.26 -8.43
N GLU A 33 8.32 3.08 -7.38
CA GLU A 33 7.51 2.89 -6.18
C GLU A 33 6.68 4.14 -5.89
N ALA A 34 5.45 3.93 -5.41
CA ALA A 34 4.56 4.99 -4.92
C ALA A 34 4.00 4.62 -3.53
N LYS A 35 3.82 5.64 -2.67
CA LYS A 35 3.20 5.51 -1.35
C LYS A 35 1.87 6.27 -1.31
N PHE A 36 0.83 5.59 -0.82
CA PHE A 36 -0.50 6.18 -0.66
C PHE A 36 -0.93 6.13 0.81
N TRP A 37 -1.38 7.26 1.35
CA TRP A 37 -1.98 7.33 2.68
C TRP A 37 -3.44 6.92 2.60
N LEU A 38 -3.87 6.09 3.55
CA LEU A 38 -5.25 5.62 3.64
C LEU A 38 -5.95 6.37 4.75
N GLU A 39 -7.00 7.11 4.38
CA GLU A 39 -7.90 7.71 5.35
C GLU A 39 -8.98 6.69 5.73
N PRO A 40 -9.29 6.53 7.02
CA PRO A 40 -10.37 5.64 7.43
C PRO A 40 -11.69 6.20 6.91
N THR A 41 -12.44 5.40 6.16
CA THR A 41 -13.83 5.71 5.86
C THR A 41 -14.63 5.66 7.15
N THR A 42 -15.05 6.82 7.65
CA THR A 42 -15.88 6.93 8.86
C THR A 42 -17.37 6.98 8.54
N ASN A 43 -17.74 7.15 7.26
CA ASN A 43 -19.11 7.27 6.81
C ASN A 43 -19.61 5.91 6.29
N TRP A 44 -19.94 5.02 7.21
CA TRP A 44 -20.73 3.83 6.91
C TRP A 44 -22.20 4.25 6.90
N GLN A 45 -22.74 4.57 5.72
CA GLN A 45 -24.19 4.69 5.49
C GLN A 45 -24.70 3.42 4.84
#